data_AF-A0A8S9W393-F1
#
_entry.id   AF-A0A8S9W393-F1
#
_cell.length_a   1.000
_cell.length_b   1.000
_cell.length_c   1.000
_cell.angle_alpha   90.00
_cell.angle_beta   90.00
_cell.angle_gamma   90.00
#
_symmetry.space_group_name_H-M   'P 1'
#
loop_
_entity.id
_entity.type
_entity.pdbx_description
1 polymer ?
#
loop_
_entity_poly.entity_id
_entity_poly.type
_entity_poly.pdbx_seq_one_letter_code
_entity_poly.pdbx_strand_id
1 'polypeptide(L)' 'MGFTEIKGDIVQSSFRNFDALSQPQDHPAREMQDTFYLDSEADIPLILHEFRQF' A
#
# COMPACT_ATOMS: atom_id res chain seq x y z
N MET A 1 26.60 1.69 -9.31
CA MET A 1 25.35 2.46 -9.09
C MET A 1 24.62 1.74 -7.97
N GLY A 2 24.61 2.29 -6.75
CA GLY A 2 24.25 1.57 -5.51
C GLY A 2 22.75 1.53 -5.18
N PHE A 3 21.90 1.33 -6.18
CA PHE A 3 20.46 1.16 -5.98
C PHE A 3 20.11 -0.32 -5.86
N THR A 4 19.08 -0.63 -5.07
CA THR A 4 18.55 -1.99 -4.89
C THR A 4 17.09 -2.00 -5.33
N GLU A 5 16.68 -3.04 -6.05
CA GLU A 5 15.28 -3.25 -6.45
C GLU A 5 14.47 -3.73 -5.25
N ILE A 6 13.27 -3.18 -5.08
CA ILE A 6 12.32 -3.58 -4.04
C ILE A 6 11.07 -4.11 -4.75
N LYS A 7 10.56 -5.25 -4.29
CA LYS A 7 9.30 -5.82 -4.75
C LYS A 7 8.24 -5.66 -3.67
N GLY A 8 7.00 -5.44 -4.07
CA GLY A 8 5.85 -5.35 -3.18
C GLY A 8 4.67 -6.12 -3.73
N ASP A 9 3.67 -6.36 -2.87
CA ASP A 9 2.46 -7.08 -3.25
C ASP A 9 1.52 -6.21 -4.08
N ILE A 10 0.69 -6.87 -4.89
CA ILE A 10 -0.30 -6.22 -5.77
C ILE A 10 -1.42 -5.56 -4.94
N VAL A 11 -1.76 -6.14 -3.79
CA VAL A 11 -2.79 -5.62 -2.86
C VAL A 11 -2.08 -5.00 -1.66
N GLN A 12 -2.46 -3.77 -1.32
CA GLN A 12 -1.89 -3.03 -0.19
C GLN A 12 -2.99 -2.36 0.64
N SER A 13 -2.70 -2.11 1.93
CA SER A 13 -3.58 -1.31 2.79
C SER A 13 -3.71 0.13 2.26
N SER A 14 -4.91 0.72 2.35
CA SER A 14 -5.15 2.13 2.01
C SER A 14 -4.24 3.09 2.77
N PHE A 15 -3.84 2.74 4.00
CA PHE A 15 -2.88 3.51 4.79
C PHE A 15 -1.53 3.66 4.08
N ARG A 16 -0.92 2.57 3.60
CA ARG A 16 0.37 2.63 2.90
C ARG A 16 0.27 3.29 1.54
N ASN A 17 -0.84 3.09 0.84
CA ASN A 17 -1.01 3.62 -0.52
C ASN A 17 -1.30 5.12 -0.52
N PHE A 18 -1.88 5.67 0.55
CA PHE A 18 -2.33 7.06 0.57
C PHE A 18 -1.91 7.83 1.82
N ASP A 19 -2.19 7.32 3.03
CA ASP A 19 -1.92 8.06 4.27
C ASP A 19 -0.42 8.26 4.51
N ALA A 20 0.39 7.21 4.27
CA ALA A 20 1.84 7.26 4.39
C ALA A 20 2.49 8.24 3.40
N LEU A 21 1.79 8.52 2.29
CA LEU A 21 2.20 9.50 1.28
C LEU A 21 1.59 10.88 1.52
N SER A 22 0.99 11.10 2.70
CA SER A 22 0.34 12.37 3.09
C SER A 22 -0.82 12.78 2.17
N GLN A 23 -1.48 11.82 1.52
CA GLN A 23 -2.64 12.10 0.67
C GLN A 23 -3.89 12.30 1.53
N PRO A 24 -4.73 13.34 1.29
CA PRO A 24 -5.96 13.57 2.07
C PRO A 24 -6.94 12.39 2.03
N GLN A 25 -7.81 12.29 3.04
CA GLN A 25 -8.87 11.26 3.09
C GLN A 25 -9.97 11.50 2.05
N ASP A 26 -10.30 12.78 1.79
CA ASP A 26 -11.30 13.20 0.81
C ASP A 26 -10.69 13.42 -0.59
N HIS A 27 -9.63 12.69 -0.90
CA HIS A 27 -8.94 12.83 -2.17
C HIS A 27 -9.67 12.02 -3.24
N PRO A 28 -9.96 12.57 -4.44
CA PRO A 28 -10.74 11.89 -5.48
C PRO A 28 -10.14 10.54 -5.88
N ALA A 29 -8.81 10.40 -5.88
CA ALA A 29 -8.16 9.11 -6.17
C ALA A 29 -8.49 7.98 -5.16
N ARG A 30 -9.08 8.28 -4.00
CA ARG A 30 -9.57 7.27 -3.04
C ARG A 30 -11.01 6.84 -3.33
N GLU A 31 -11.67 7.44 -4.31
CA GLU A 31 -13.02 7.06 -4.67
C GLU A 31 -13.05 5.69 -5.38
N MET A 32 -14.19 5.01 -5.32
CA MET A 32 -14.38 3.67 -5.91
C MET A 32 -14.21 3.64 -7.43
N GLN A 33 -14.28 4.81 -8.08
CA GLN A 33 -14.09 4.99 -9.51
C GLN A 33 -12.61 4.88 -9.90
N ASP A 34 -11.70 5.26 -9.00
CA ASP A 34 -10.26 5.37 -9.27
C ASP A 34 -9.45 4.23 -8.61
N THR A 35 -9.94 3.68 -7.50
CA THR A 35 -9.24 2.63 -6.74
C THR A 35 -10.12 1.40 -6.54
N PHE A 36 -9.57 0.22 -6.81
CA PHE A 36 -10.21 -1.06 -6.49
C PHE A 36 -10.07 -1.36 -5.00
N TYR A 37 -11.21 -1.45 -4.32
CA TYR A 37 -11.30 -1.88 -2.92
C TYR A 37 -11.73 -3.34 -2.84
N LEU A 38 -11.26 -4.03 -1.81
CA LEU A 38 -11.74 -5.37 -1.47
C LEU A 38 -13.01 -5.27 -0.64
N ASP A 39 -14.00 -6.10 -0.98
CA ASP A 39 -15.29 -6.17 -0.27
C ASP A 39 -15.19 -6.85 1.10
N SER A 40 -14.11 -7.58 1.35
CA SER A 40 -13.85 -8.28 2.62
C SER A 40 -12.47 -7.98 3.15
N GLU A 41 -12.33 -8.09 4.47
CA GLU A 41 -11.04 -8.06 5.15
C GLU A 41 -10.20 -9.23 4.66
N ALA A 42 -9.22 -8.93 3.80
CA ALA A 42 -8.20 -9.89 3.40
C ALA A 42 -6.97 -9.70 4.28
N ASP A 43 -6.41 -10.81 4.75
CA ASP A 43 -5.08 -10.82 5.37
C ASP A 43 -4.06 -10.39 4.31
N ILE A 44 -3.75 -9.10 4.29
CA ILE A 44 -2.68 -8.54 3.47
C ILE A 44 -1.35 -9.05 4.04
N PRO A 45 -0.53 -9.77 3.25
CA PRO A 45 0.78 -10.20 3.70
C PRO A 45 1.59 -8.95 4.05
N LEU A 46 1.87 -8.77 5.34
CA LEU A 46 2.73 -7.70 5.79
C LEU A 46 4.13 -7.95 5.23
N ILE A 47 4.62 -7.08 4.34
CA ILE A 47 6.03 -7.01 3.91
C ILE A 47 6.97 -6.68 5.10
N LEU A 48 6.52 -6.84 6.36
CA LEU A 48 7.34 -6.67 7.55
C LEU A 48 8.35 -7.81 7.76
N HIS A 49 8.27 -8.91 7.01
CA HIS A 49 9.28 -9.97 7.12
C HIS A 49 10.63 -9.64 6.47
N GLU A 50 10.70 -8.72 5.49
CA GLU A 50 11.99 -8.37 4.86
C GLU A 50 12.67 -7.13 5.48
N PHE A 51 11.93 -6.27 6.17
CA PHE A 51 12.48 -5.04 6.76
C PHE A 51 13.05 -5.20 8.18
N ARG A 52 13.01 -6.40 8.77
CA ARG A 52 13.54 -6.65 10.14
C ARG A 52 15.01 -7.10 10.16
N GLN A 53 15.71 -7.05 9.02
CA GLN A 53 17.12 -7.45 8.91
C GLN A 53 18.10 -6.28 8.71
N PHE A 54 17.66 -5.04 8.97
CA PHE A 54 18.54 -3.89 9.11
C PHE A 54 18.34 -3.20 10.45
#